data_AF-A0A355VBQ9-F1
#
_entry.id   AF-A0A355VBQ9-F1
#
_cell.length_a   1.000
_cell.length_b   1.000
_cell.length_c   1.000
_cell.angle_alpha   90.00
_cell.angle_beta   90.00
_cell.angle_gamma   90.00
#
_symmetry.space_group_name_H-M   'P 1'
#
loop_
_entity.id
_entity.type
_entity.pdbx_description
1 polymer ?
#
loop_
_entity_poly.entity_id
_entity_poly.type
_entity_poly.pdbx_seq_one_letter_code
_entity_poly.pdbx_strand_id
1 'polypeptide(L)'
;MSVNKVEIVADLEARGLIAQTTSGDELKAHLAGGSRTLYSGFDPTADSLHIGHLVPLLVLRRFQLAGHKPLALVGGATGMIGDPSFKAAERQLNSVEVISGWVSSLKAQLEQFLDFDCGAASAVVVNNLDWTKQLSVLDFLRDVGKHFSVNAMIQKESVKQRIEREGSGISFTEFSYMILQSYDFAQLYHQHNCTLQVGGSDQWGNITGGIDLTRRLYQGQVYGLTVPLVTKADGQKFGKTETGTVW
;
A
#
# COMPACT_ATOMS: atom_id res chain seq x y z
N MET A 1 -18.66 0.63 -30.35
CA MET A 1 -18.33 -0.74 -29.90
C MET A 1 -18.15 -0.68 -28.39
N SER A 2 -19.10 -1.23 -27.64
CA SER A 2 -19.02 -1.25 -26.18
C SER A 2 -17.90 -2.20 -25.77
N VAL A 3 -16.80 -1.66 -25.25
CA VAL A 3 -15.84 -2.47 -24.50
C VAL A 3 -16.65 -3.10 -23.37
N ASN A 4 -16.74 -4.44 -23.34
CA ASN A 4 -17.29 -5.14 -22.18
C ASN A 4 -16.49 -4.69 -20.97
N LYS A 5 -17.06 -3.79 -20.17
CA LYS A 5 -16.45 -3.32 -18.94
C LYS A 5 -16.48 -4.51 -18.01
N VAL A 6 -15.37 -5.25 -17.94
CA VAL A 6 -15.24 -6.37 -17.02
C VAL A 6 -15.55 -5.85 -15.64
N GLU A 7 -16.55 -6.45 -14.98
CA GLU A 7 -16.83 -6.17 -13.57
C GLU A 7 -15.61 -6.61 -12.75
N ILE A 8 -14.71 -5.66 -12.50
CA ILE A 8 -13.35 -5.94 -11.99
C ILE A 8 -13.40 -6.68 -10.67
N VAL A 9 -14.38 -6.39 -9.80
CA VAL A 9 -14.54 -7.10 -8.52
C VAL A 9 -14.90 -8.56 -8.76
N ALA A 10 -15.79 -8.86 -9.71
CA ALA A 10 -16.15 -10.22 -10.05
C ALA A 10 -14.98 -11.00 -10.70
N ASP A 11 -14.16 -10.35 -11.55
CA ASP A 11 -12.93 -10.97 -12.09
C ASP A 11 -11.94 -11.32 -10.97
N LEU A 12 -11.76 -10.44 -9.99
CA LEU A 12 -10.88 -10.69 -8.85
C LEU A 12 -11.44 -11.77 -7.91
N GLU A 13 -12.74 -11.76 -7.62
CA GLU A 13 -13.43 -12.81 -6.84
C GLU A 13 -13.27 -14.19 -7.50
N ALA A 14 -13.53 -14.29 -8.81
CA ALA A 14 -13.41 -15.53 -9.57
C ALA A 14 -11.98 -16.13 -9.58
N ARG A 15 -10.98 -15.29 -9.34
CA ARG A 15 -9.57 -15.67 -9.25
C ARG A 15 -9.09 -15.88 -7.81
N GLY A 16 -9.96 -15.70 -6.83
CA GLY A 16 -9.60 -15.71 -5.41
C GLY A 16 -8.63 -14.61 -5.03
N LEU A 17 -8.62 -13.47 -5.74
CA LEU A 17 -7.68 -12.36 -5.51
C LEU A 17 -8.21 -11.32 -4.51
N ILE A 18 -9.35 -11.56 -3.88
CA ILE A 18 -9.89 -10.70 -2.82
C ILE A 18 -9.79 -11.45 -1.49
N ALA A 19 -9.02 -10.89 -0.56
CA ALA A 19 -8.99 -11.31 0.84
C ALA A 19 -9.99 -10.51 1.68
N GLN A 20 -9.93 -9.18 1.61
CA GLN A 20 -10.84 -8.28 2.33
C GLN A 20 -11.16 -7.04 1.48
N THR A 21 -12.34 -6.47 1.67
CA THR A 21 -12.73 -5.19 1.08
C THR A 21 -13.48 -4.35 2.10
N THR A 22 -13.32 -3.03 2.06
CA THR A 22 -14.23 -2.13 2.77
C THR A 22 -15.54 -1.96 1.99
N SER A 23 -16.66 -1.83 2.70
CA SER A 23 -17.95 -1.43 2.14
C SER A 23 -18.38 -2.23 0.90
N GLY A 24 -18.34 -3.56 0.96
CA GLY A 24 -18.51 -4.51 -0.16
C GLY A 24 -19.33 -4.02 -1.36
N ASP A 25 -20.65 -3.86 -1.21
CA ASP A 25 -21.53 -3.45 -2.31
C ASP A 25 -21.32 -1.99 -2.75
N GLU A 26 -20.96 -1.09 -1.83
CA GLU A 26 -20.64 0.30 -2.17
C GLU A 26 -19.38 0.40 -3.02
N LEU A 27 -18.36 -0.43 -2.76
CA LEU A 27 -17.16 -0.49 -3.57
C LEU A 27 -17.48 -0.96 -5.00
N LYS A 28 -18.34 -1.99 -5.14
CA LYS A 28 -18.81 -2.47 -6.45
C LYS A 28 -19.52 -1.34 -7.21
N ALA A 29 -20.46 -0.65 -6.56
CA ALA A 29 -21.16 0.50 -7.15
C ALA A 29 -20.21 1.65 -7.52
N HIS A 30 -19.23 1.96 -6.65
CA HIS A 30 -18.24 3.00 -6.90
C HIS A 30 -17.40 2.72 -8.15
N LEU A 31 -16.93 1.48 -8.32
CA LEU A 31 -16.15 1.04 -9.47
C LEU A 31 -16.99 0.93 -10.75
N ALA A 32 -18.25 0.53 -10.64
CA ALA A 32 -19.19 0.51 -11.77
C ALA A 32 -19.43 1.93 -12.31
N GLY A 33 -19.51 2.93 -11.43
CA GLY A 33 -19.84 4.32 -11.74
C GLY A 33 -18.83 5.11 -12.59
N GLY A 34 -17.67 4.54 -12.96
CA GLY A 34 -16.73 5.17 -13.89
C GLY A 34 -15.29 4.72 -13.71
N SER A 35 -14.37 5.37 -14.43
CA SER A 35 -12.95 5.21 -14.14
C SER A 35 -12.65 5.79 -12.76
N ARG A 36 -11.76 5.11 -12.02
CA ARG A 36 -11.34 5.48 -10.67
C ARG A 36 -9.82 5.44 -10.61
N THR A 37 -9.23 6.32 -9.83
CA THR A 37 -7.81 6.25 -9.50
C THR A 37 -7.64 5.36 -8.28
N LEU A 38 -6.71 4.41 -8.36
CA LEU A 38 -6.33 3.50 -7.28
C LEU A 38 -4.82 3.47 -7.12
N TYR A 39 -4.32 3.01 -5.97
CA TYR A 39 -2.89 2.83 -5.78
C TYR A 39 -2.50 1.56 -5.01
N SER A 40 -1.25 1.16 -5.19
CA SER A 40 -0.57 0.21 -4.30
C SER A 40 0.84 0.74 -3.98
N GLY A 41 1.29 0.50 -2.75
CA GLY A 41 2.59 0.96 -2.26
C GLY A 41 3.65 -0.15 -2.29
N PHE A 42 4.86 0.20 -2.69
CA PHE A 42 6.01 -0.69 -2.78
C PHE A 42 7.20 -0.04 -2.07
N ASP A 43 7.55 -0.58 -0.91
CA ASP A 43 8.70 -0.12 -0.14
C ASP A 43 10.01 -0.67 -0.72
N PRO A 44 11.04 0.18 -0.91
CA PRO A 44 12.37 -0.23 -1.33
C PRO A 44 13.10 -0.91 -0.16
N THR A 45 12.89 -2.21 0.03
CA THR A 45 13.61 -3.00 1.05
C THR A 45 14.83 -3.74 0.49
N ALA A 46 14.97 -3.75 -0.83
CA ALA A 46 16.07 -4.31 -1.61
C ALA A 46 16.12 -3.61 -2.97
N ASP A 47 17.11 -3.93 -3.79
CA ASP A 47 17.29 -3.39 -5.15
C ASP A 47 16.34 -3.99 -6.19
N SER A 48 15.55 -5.00 -5.81
CA SER A 48 14.55 -5.62 -6.68
C SER A 48 13.25 -5.93 -5.96
N LEU A 49 12.14 -5.95 -6.71
CA LEU A 49 10.93 -6.63 -6.26
C LEU A 49 11.21 -8.15 -6.26
N HIS A 50 10.54 -8.86 -5.36
CA HIS A 50 10.40 -10.32 -5.41
C HIS A 50 8.94 -10.74 -5.68
N ILE A 51 8.72 -12.03 -5.92
CA ILE A 51 7.40 -12.64 -6.21
C ILE A 51 6.26 -12.25 -5.25
N GLY A 52 6.56 -11.98 -3.97
CA GLY A 52 5.57 -11.49 -3.00
C GLY A 52 4.92 -10.14 -3.35
N HIS A 53 5.58 -9.29 -4.15
CA HIS A 53 5.03 -8.02 -4.62
C HIS A 53 4.20 -8.17 -5.91
N LEU A 54 4.29 -9.33 -6.57
CA LEU A 54 3.73 -9.51 -7.89
C LEU A 54 2.19 -9.53 -7.84
N VAL A 55 1.57 -10.07 -6.79
CA VAL A 55 0.11 -10.11 -6.71
C VAL A 55 -0.51 -8.71 -6.64
N PRO A 56 -0.12 -7.80 -5.72
CA PRO A 56 -0.60 -6.42 -5.76
C PRO A 56 -0.33 -5.71 -7.09
N LEU A 57 0.85 -5.91 -7.68
CA LEU A 57 1.22 -5.30 -8.96
C LEU A 57 0.35 -5.79 -10.13
N LEU A 58 0.12 -7.10 -10.23
CA LEU A 58 -0.77 -7.66 -11.23
C LEU A 58 -2.22 -7.22 -11.02
N VAL A 59 -2.66 -7.03 -9.78
CA VAL A 59 -3.98 -6.46 -9.50
C VAL A 59 -4.06 -5.01 -9.98
N LEU A 60 -3.04 -4.17 -9.79
CA LEU A 60 -3.00 -2.83 -10.41
C LEU A 60 -3.15 -2.91 -11.94
N ARG A 61 -2.44 -3.83 -12.60
CA ARG A 61 -2.57 -4.06 -14.04
C ARG A 61 -3.98 -4.50 -14.43
N ARG A 62 -4.64 -5.36 -13.64
CA ARG A 62 -6.03 -5.78 -13.90
C ARG A 62 -7.01 -4.61 -13.82
N PHE A 63 -6.87 -3.76 -12.80
CA PHE A 63 -7.66 -2.53 -12.71
C PHE A 63 -7.41 -1.62 -13.91
N GLN A 64 -6.16 -1.51 -14.37
CA GLN A 64 -5.83 -0.74 -15.56
C GLN A 64 -6.52 -1.29 -16.82
N LEU A 65 -6.48 -2.60 -17.02
CA LEU A 65 -7.16 -3.26 -18.14
C LEU A 65 -8.69 -3.10 -18.09
N ALA A 66 -9.26 -2.90 -16.89
CA ALA A 66 -10.66 -2.56 -16.69
C ALA A 66 -10.97 -1.05 -16.86
N GLY A 67 -9.97 -0.24 -17.24
CA GLY A 67 -10.12 1.20 -17.52
C GLY A 67 -9.96 2.11 -16.31
N HIS A 68 -9.45 1.61 -15.18
CA HIS A 68 -9.10 2.42 -14.01
C HIS A 68 -7.66 2.95 -14.13
N LYS A 69 -7.34 3.99 -13.35
CA LYS A 69 -6.01 4.63 -13.38
C LYS A 69 -5.17 4.14 -12.19
N PRO A 70 -4.14 3.30 -12.40
CA PRO A 70 -3.28 2.84 -11.32
C PRO A 70 -2.19 3.88 -10.98
N LEU A 71 -1.93 4.08 -9.70
CA LEU A 71 -0.76 4.75 -9.17
C LEU A 71 0.13 3.69 -8.51
N ALA A 72 1.36 3.55 -8.99
CA ALA A 72 2.37 2.74 -8.32
C ALA A 72 3.18 3.65 -7.39
N LEU A 73 2.91 3.57 -6.09
CA LEU A 73 3.63 4.38 -5.10
C LEU A 73 4.91 3.66 -4.71
N VAL A 74 6.04 4.33 -4.89
CA VAL A 74 7.34 3.89 -4.37
C VAL A 74 7.58 4.58 -3.03
N GLY A 75 7.91 3.78 -2.03
CA GLY A 75 8.07 4.22 -0.64
C GLY A 75 9.40 4.89 -0.34
N GLY A 76 9.72 6.02 -0.98
CA GLY A 76 10.98 6.72 -0.71
C GLY A 76 11.11 7.19 0.73
N ALA A 77 10.03 7.62 1.37
CA ALA A 77 9.99 7.98 2.79
C ALA A 77 9.68 6.76 3.69
N THR A 78 8.67 5.97 3.36
CA THR A 78 8.27 4.79 4.16
C THR A 78 9.38 3.73 4.23
N GLY A 79 10.17 3.57 3.17
CA GLY A 79 11.36 2.72 3.15
C GLY A 79 12.47 3.16 4.10
N MET A 80 12.51 4.44 4.49
CA MET A 80 13.44 4.94 5.52
C MET A 80 12.99 4.61 6.95
N ILE A 81 11.74 4.19 7.13
CA ILE A 81 11.13 3.91 8.44
C ILE A 81 10.99 2.40 8.65
N GLY A 82 10.46 1.70 7.65
CA GLY A 82 10.24 0.26 7.66
C GLY A 82 8.88 -0.15 8.24
N ASP A 83 8.11 -0.91 7.46
CA ASP A 83 6.84 -1.48 7.90
C ASP A 83 7.02 -2.61 8.95
N PRO A 84 6.48 -2.47 10.18
CA PRO A 84 6.52 -3.53 11.18
C PRO A 84 5.46 -4.63 10.99
N SER A 85 4.51 -4.47 10.04
CA SER A 85 3.31 -5.30 9.95
C SER A 85 3.63 -6.79 9.86
N PHE A 86 3.22 -7.55 10.87
CA PHE A 86 3.46 -9.00 11.00
C PHE A 86 4.94 -9.40 10.90
N LYS A 87 5.86 -8.50 11.32
CA LYS A 87 7.30 -8.76 11.46
C LYS A 87 7.63 -9.04 12.92
N ALA A 88 8.49 -10.03 13.15
CA ALA A 88 8.87 -10.45 14.51
C ALA A 88 10.06 -9.68 15.08
N ALA A 89 10.84 -9.02 14.22
CA ALA A 89 12.05 -8.27 14.57
C ALA A 89 12.05 -6.91 13.87
N GLU A 90 12.74 -5.95 14.47
CA GLU A 90 12.97 -4.63 13.92
C GLU A 90 13.84 -4.69 12.66
N ARG A 91 13.52 -3.85 11.69
CA ARG A 91 14.31 -3.73 10.45
C ARG A 91 15.59 -2.93 10.70
N GLN A 92 16.65 -3.31 9.98
CA GLN A 92 17.82 -2.46 9.87
C GLN A 92 17.50 -1.26 8.97
N LEU A 93 17.82 -0.06 9.44
CA LEU A 93 17.66 1.16 8.65
C LEU A 93 18.79 1.25 7.62
N ASN A 94 18.41 1.47 6.37
CA ASN A 94 19.36 1.69 5.27
C ASN A 94 19.65 3.18 5.12
N SER A 95 20.80 3.52 4.53
CA SER A 95 21.13 4.92 4.24
C SER A 95 20.18 5.49 3.18
N VAL A 96 20.04 6.81 3.19
CA VAL A 96 19.19 7.53 2.21
C VAL A 96 19.68 7.27 0.78
N GLU A 97 20.99 7.18 0.58
CA GLU A 97 21.62 6.90 -0.71
C GLU A 97 21.26 5.50 -1.23
N VAL A 98 21.30 4.48 -0.35
CA VAL A 98 20.91 3.12 -0.69
C VAL A 98 19.43 3.07 -1.09
N ILE A 99 18.57 3.68 -0.26
CA ILE A 99 17.12 3.74 -0.51
C ILE A 99 16.84 4.46 -1.84
N SER A 100 17.50 5.58 -2.13
CA SER A 100 17.33 6.30 -3.40
C SER A 100 17.74 5.46 -4.62
N GLY A 101 18.79 4.65 -4.50
CA GLY A 101 19.19 3.70 -5.53
C GLY A 101 18.09 2.65 -5.77
N TRP A 102 17.58 2.04 -4.70
CA TRP A 102 16.52 1.05 -4.76
C TRP A 102 15.19 1.62 -5.28
N VAL A 103 14.82 2.84 -4.92
CA VAL A 103 13.66 3.56 -5.49
C VAL A 103 13.75 3.59 -7.01
N SER A 104 14.93 3.89 -7.55
CA SER A 104 15.16 3.95 -9.01
C SER A 104 15.03 2.57 -9.65
N SER A 105 15.59 1.53 -9.03
CA SER A 105 15.46 0.15 -9.51
C SER A 105 14.02 -0.34 -9.51
N LEU A 106 13.28 -0.11 -8.42
CA LEU A 106 11.88 -0.49 -8.30
C LEU A 106 11.01 0.24 -9.32
N LYS A 107 11.25 1.54 -9.53
CA LYS A 107 10.53 2.31 -10.56
C LYS A 107 10.70 1.68 -11.95
N ALA A 108 11.93 1.34 -12.34
CA ALA A 108 12.19 0.70 -13.63
C ALA A 108 11.50 -0.67 -13.77
N GLN A 109 11.37 -1.43 -12.69
CA GLN A 109 10.65 -2.71 -12.70
C GLN A 109 9.13 -2.50 -12.82
N LEU A 110 8.56 -1.58 -12.05
CA LEU A 110 7.13 -1.25 -12.09
C LEU A 110 6.70 -0.76 -13.49
N GLU A 111 7.58 -0.03 -14.17
CA GLU A 111 7.37 0.47 -15.54
C GLU A 111 7.18 -0.66 -16.57
N GLN A 112 7.62 -1.88 -16.28
CA GLN A 112 7.44 -3.03 -17.18
C GLN A 112 6.05 -3.70 -17.06
N PHE A 113 5.33 -3.47 -15.97
CA PHE A 113 4.05 -4.15 -15.69
C PHE A 113 2.82 -3.29 -16.00
N LEU A 114 2.98 -1.97 -15.99
CA LEU A 114 1.90 -1.02 -16.18
C LEU A 114 2.09 -0.28 -17.50
N ASP A 115 0.98 0.17 -18.07
CA ASP A 115 0.99 0.95 -19.30
C ASP A 115 0.96 2.45 -19.00
N PHE A 116 1.95 3.20 -19.47
CA PHE A 116 2.11 4.62 -19.17
C PHE A 116 1.64 5.52 -20.31
N ASP A 117 1.15 4.94 -21.41
CA ASP A 117 0.73 5.66 -22.61
C ASP A 117 -0.55 5.05 -23.21
N CYS A 118 -1.60 4.97 -22.39
CA CYS A 118 -2.91 4.43 -22.78
C CYS A 118 -4.07 5.43 -22.53
N GLY A 119 -3.75 6.73 -22.51
CA GLY A 119 -4.72 7.80 -22.31
C GLY A 119 -5.14 7.99 -20.86
N ALA A 120 -6.45 8.06 -20.57
CA ALA A 120 -6.95 8.40 -19.23
C ALA A 120 -6.60 7.36 -18.14
N ALA A 121 -6.36 6.10 -18.54
CA ALA A 121 -5.96 5.00 -17.65
C ALA A 121 -4.43 4.85 -17.54
N SER A 122 -3.64 5.78 -18.10
CA SER A 122 -2.17 5.73 -18.03
C SER A 122 -1.71 5.72 -16.59
N ALA A 123 -0.84 4.76 -16.28
CA ALA A 123 -0.26 4.59 -14.97
C ALA A 123 0.62 5.79 -14.60
N VAL A 124 0.81 6.00 -13.30
CA VAL A 124 1.75 7.00 -12.78
C VAL A 124 2.56 6.35 -11.67
N VAL A 125 3.88 6.46 -11.75
CA VAL A 125 4.75 6.17 -10.60
C VAL A 125 4.84 7.44 -9.75
N VAL A 126 4.51 7.31 -8.46
CA VAL A 126 4.56 8.41 -7.47
C VAL A 126 5.51 8.03 -6.34
N ASN A 127 6.11 9.00 -5.66
CA ASN A 127 7.02 8.76 -4.54
C ASN A 127 6.56 9.52 -3.29
N ASN A 128 6.32 8.81 -2.19
CA ASN A 128 5.83 9.46 -0.97
C ASN A 128 6.85 10.39 -0.30
N LEU A 129 8.11 10.34 -0.71
CA LEU A 129 9.11 11.33 -0.31
C LEU A 129 8.74 12.74 -0.80
N ASP A 130 7.98 12.88 -1.88
CA ASP A 130 7.67 14.18 -2.48
C ASP A 130 6.85 15.09 -1.56
N TRP A 131 5.88 14.53 -0.83
CA TRP A 131 5.12 15.25 0.21
C TRP A 131 5.76 15.12 1.59
N THR A 132 6.36 13.97 1.92
CA THR A 132 6.87 13.73 3.28
C THR A 132 8.09 14.61 3.59
N LYS A 133 8.99 14.85 2.63
CA LYS A 133 10.20 15.68 2.86
C LYS A 133 9.90 17.13 3.20
N GLN A 134 8.72 17.62 2.83
CA GLN A 134 8.30 19.01 3.07
C GLN A 134 7.56 19.16 4.41
N LEU A 135 7.18 18.04 5.03
CA LEU A 135 6.41 18.03 6.26
C LEU A 135 7.37 18.14 7.44
N SER A 136 7.29 19.26 8.18
CA SER A 136 8.09 19.40 9.40
C SER A 136 7.63 18.38 10.44
N VAL A 137 8.51 18.02 11.37
CA VAL A 137 8.14 17.09 12.45
C VAL A 137 6.97 17.63 13.28
N LEU A 138 6.88 18.95 13.45
CA LEU A 138 5.78 19.59 14.19
C LEU A 138 4.47 19.48 13.43
N ASP A 139 4.48 19.72 12.12
CA ASP A 139 3.29 19.59 11.28
C ASP A 139 2.85 18.13 11.19
N PHE A 140 3.78 17.19 11.06
CA PHE A 140 3.47 15.76 11.10
C PHE A 140 2.76 15.36 12.40
N LEU A 141 3.32 15.75 13.56
CA LEU A 141 2.72 15.40 14.85
C LEU A 141 1.37 16.10 15.08
N ARG A 142 1.24 17.36 14.68
CA ARG A 142 0.04 18.19 14.95
C ARG A 142 -1.08 17.99 13.94
N ASP A 143 -0.78 17.94 12.66
CA ASP A 143 -1.78 17.93 11.60
C ASP A 143 -2.15 16.52 11.17
N VAL A 144 -1.23 15.57 11.33
CA VAL A 144 -1.47 14.15 11.04
C VAL A 144 -1.64 13.36 12.34
N GLY A 145 -0.63 13.41 13.23
CA GLY A 145 -0.54 12.59 14.44
C GLY A 145 -1.72 12.74 15.40
N LYS A 146 -2.30 13.94 15.53
CA LYS A 146 -3.49 14.18 16.39
C LYS A 146 -4.70 13.29 16.08
N HIS A 147 -4.77 12.75 14.86
CA HIS A 147 -5.88 11.91 14.42
C HIS A 147 -5.72 10.45 14.82
N PHE A 148 -4.58 10.05 15.39
CA PHE A 148 -4.26 8.68 15.76
C PHE A 148 -4.28 8.51 17.28
N SER A 149 -5.13 7.62 17.77
CA SER A 149 -5.14 7.22 19.18
C SER A 149 -4.09 6.15 19.41
N VAL A 150 -3.15 6.40 20.32
CA VAL A 150 -2.14 5.40 20.73
C VAL A 150 -2.81 4.12 21.22
N ASN A 151 -3.89 4.22 22.01
CA ASN A 151 -4.66 3.06 22.47
C ASN A 151 -5.21 2.22 21.31
N ALA A 152 -5.67 2.85 20.23
CA ALA A 152 -6.14 2.13 19.06
C ALA A 152 -4.99 1.52 18.25
N MET A 153 -3.87 2.24 18.11
CA MET A 153 -2.70 1.78 17.36
C MET A 153 -2.07 0.53 17.98
N ILE A 154 -1.90 0.47 19.30
CA ILE A 154 -1.30 -0.70 19.97
C ILE A 154 -2.18 -1.96 19.90
N GLN A 155 -3.48 -1.80 19.63
CA GLN A 155 -4.44 -2.91 19.49
C GLN A 155 -4.52 -3.43 18.04
N LYS A 156 -3.84 -2.79 17.08
CA LYS A 156 -3.78 -3.28 15.69
C LYS A 156 -3.05 -4.63 15.66
N GLU A 157 -3.69 -5.65 15.08
CA GLU A 157 -3.15 -7.01 14.97
C GLU A 157 -1.75 -7.05 14.35
N SER A 158 -1.46 -6.13 13.41
CA SER A 158 -0.18 -6.03 12.72
C SER A 158 1.02 -5.75 13.63
N VAL A 159 0.81 -5.11 14.79
CA VAL A 159 1.89 -4.74 15.74
C VAL A 159 1.69 -5.28 17.16
N LYS A 160 0.48 -5.77 17.48
CA LYS A 160 0.10 -6.23 18.83
C LYS A 160 1.11 -7.22 19.43
N GLN A 161 1.55 -8.20 18.64
CA GLN A 161 2.53 -9.20 19.08
C GLN A 161 3.88 -8.59 19.49
N ARG A 162 4.30 -7.47 18.88
CA ARG A 162 5.54 -6.78 19.25
C ARG A 162 5.38 -5.91 20.49
N ILE A 163 4.18 -5.37 20.72
CA ILE A 163 3.87 -4.60 21.93
C ILE A 163 3.83 -5.51 23.16
N GLU A 164 3.26 -6.71 23.03
CA GLU A 164 3.09 -7.66 24.13
C GLU A 164 4.39 -8.40 24.50
N ARG A 165 5.42 -8.37 23.64
CA ARG A 165 6.68 -9.09 23.84
C ARG A 165 7.59 -8.36 24.84
N GLU A 166 8.03 -9.07 25.87
CA GLU A 166 9.07 -8.58 26.77
C GLU A 166 10.43 -8.47 26.03
N GLY A 167 11.12 -7.34 26.20
CA GLY A 167 12.41 -7.07 25.56
C GLY A 167 12.35 -6.02 24.46
N SER A 168 12.75 -6.38 23.23
CA SER A 168 13.04 -5.41 22.14
C SER A 168 11.82 -4.75 21.49
N GLY A 169 10.59 -5.05 21.93
CA GLY A 169 9.38 -4.27 21.65
C GLY A 169 9.20 -3.83 20.19
N ILE A 170 8.67 -2.62 19.99
CA ILE A 170 8.63 -1.90 18.72
C ILE A 170 9.11 -0.46 18.96
N SER A 171 9.99 0.05 18.08
CA SER A 171 10.49 1.41 18.20
C SER A 171 9.43 2.43 17.78
N PHE A 172 9.58 3.68 18.25
CA PHE A 172 8.70 4.77 17.80
C PHE A 172 8.79 4.98 16.29
N THR A 173 9.99 4.78 15.70
CA THR A 173 10.24 4.84 14.26
C THR A 173 9.28 3.92 13.51
N GLU A 174 9.35 2.60 13.72
CA GLU A 174 8.46 1.66 13.04
C GLU A 174 6.99 1.82 13.47
N PHE A 175 6.72 2.18 14.73
CA PHE A 175 5.34 2.42 15.19
C PHE A 175 4.68 3.60 14.47
N SER A 176 5.46 4.60 14.04
CA SER A 176 4.97 5.74 13.26
C SER A 176 4.69 5.41 11.79
N TYR A 177 5.15 4.26 11.29
CA TYR A 177 4.99 3.85 9.89
C TYR A 177 3.52 3.87 9.44
N MET A 178 2.60 3.35 10.27
CA MET A 178 1.18 3.30 9.92
C MET A 178 0.57 4.70 9.71
N ILE A 179 1.12 5.73 10.37
CA ILE A 179 0.70 7.12 10.23
C ILE A 179 1.16 7.65 8.87
N LEU A 180 2.40 7.36 8.46
CA LEU A 180 2.93 7.76 7.15
C LEU A 180 2.15 7.12 6.01
N GLN A 181 1.93 5.79 6.03
CA GLN A 181 1.14 5.14 4.98
C GLN A 181 -0.32 5.63 4.96
N SER A 182 -0.89 5.97 6.12
CA SER A 182 -2.22 6.57 6.16
C SER A 182 -2.23 7.96 5.51
N TYR A 183 -1.18 8.76 5.76
CA TYR A 183 -1.01 10.07 5.15
C TYR A 183 -0.82 9.99 3.63
N ASP A 184 -0.16 8.95 3.13
CA ASP A 184 -0.03 8.69 1.70
C ASP A 184 -1.41 8.57 1.02
N PHE A 185 -2.35 7.82 1.61
CA PHE A 185 -3.70 7.72 1.03
C PHE A 185 -4.38 9.09 0.98
N ALA A 186 -4.29 9.85 2.07
CA ALA A 186 -4.87 11.19 2.13
C ALA A 186 -4.25 12.14 1.07
N GLN A 187 -2.93 12.09 0.89
CA GLN A 187 -2.23 12.88 -0.13
C GLN A 187 -2.61 12.46 -1.55
N LEU A 188 -2.65 11.15 -1.84
CA LEU A 188 -3.04 10.65 -3.16
C LEU A 188 -4.51 10.93 -3.47
N TYR A 189 -5.38 10.93 -2.46
CA TYR A 189 -6.75 11.41 -2.61
C TYR A 189 -6.76 12.89 -3.02
N HIS A 190 -6.04 13.74 -2.28
CA HIS A 190 -6.00 15.18 -2.55
C HIS A 190 -5.39 15.53 -3.92
N GLN A 191 -4.28 14.87 -4.29
CA GLN A 191 -3.50 15.22 -5.48
C GLN A 191 -3.97 14.50 -6.75
N HIS A 192 -4.53 13.30 -6.63
CA HIS A 192 -4.86 12.43 -7.78
C HIS A 192 -6.29 11.91 -7.78
N ASN A 193 -7.13 12.34 -6.84
CA ASN A 193 -8.48 11.79 -6.63
C ASN A 193 -8.44 10.26 -6.47
N CYS A 194 -7.39 9.75 -5.81
CA CYS A 194 -7.21 8.34 -5.54
C CYS A 194 -8.23 7.89 -4.48
N THR A 195 -9.11 6.97 -4.86
CA THR A 195 -10.24 6.56 -4.02
C THR A 195 -10.18 5.09 -3.61
N LEU A 196 -9.16 4.35 -4.03
CA LEU A 196 -8.97 2.95 -3.65
C LEU A 196 -7.49 2.65 -3.38
N GLN A 197 -7.21 2.03 -2.24
CA GLN A 197 -5.91 1.42 -1.96
C GLN A 197 -5.99 -0.10 -2.08
N VAL A 198 -5.02 -0.69 -2.78
CA VAL A 198 -4.84 -2.14 -2.90
C VAL A 198 -3.53 -2.54 -2.24
N GLY A 199 -3.52 -3.63 -1.47
CA GLY A 199 -2.31 -4.17 -0.86
C GLY A 199 -2.42 -5.65 -0.49
N GLY A 200 -1.35 -6.25 0.02
CA GLY A 200 -1.40 -7.59 0.61
C GLY A 200 -2.32 -7.64 1.84
N SER A 201 -2.77 -8.84 2.24
CA SER A 201 -3.65 -8.98 3.41
C SER A 201 -3.01 -8.54 4.73
N ASP A 202 -1.67 -8.46 4.79
CA ASP A 202 -0.93 -7.88 5.90
C ASP A 202 -1.04 -6.34 5.99
N GLN A 203 -1.54 -5.66 4.96
CA GLN A 203 -1.66 -4.20 4.89
C GLN A 203 -3.01 -3.65 5.39
N TRP A 204 -3.95 -4.51 5.79
CA TRP A 204 -5.30 -4.10 6.17
C TRP A 204 -5.33 -3.01 7.25
N GLY A 205 -4.46 -3.14 8.27
CA GLY A 205 -4.36 -2.19 9.37
C GLY A 205 -3.95 -0.78 8.92
N ASN A 206 -3.03 -0.69 7.96
CA ASN A 206 -2.53 0.56 7.41
C ASN A 206 -3.52 1.17 6.41
N ILE A 207 -4.12 0.33 5.54
CA ILE A 207 -5.15 0.76 4.58
C ILE A 207 -6.34 1.41 5.29
N THR A 208 -6.86 0.76 6.34
CA THR A 208 -7.97 1.31 7.13
C THR A 208 -7.60 2.61 7.84
N GLY A 209 -6.35 2.76 8.29
CA GLY A 209 -5.83 4.03 8.82
C GLY A 209 -5.86 5.16 7.78
N GLY A 210 -5.47 4.87 6.54
CA GLY A 210 -5.54 5.83 5.42
C GLY A 210 -6.96 6.24 5.06
N ILE A 211 -7.91 5.29 5.10
CA ILE A 211 -9.34 5.58 4.89
C ILE A 211 -9.86 6.55 5.96
N ASP A 212 -9.58 6.25 7.23
CA ASP A 212 -10.01 7.09 8.35
C ASP A 212 -9.38 8.48 8.31
N LEU A 213 -8.09 8.57 7.99
CA LEU A 213 -7.39 9.85 7.90
C LEU A 213 -7.89 10.68 6.72
N THR A 214 -8.11 10.08 5.55
CA THR A 214 -8.65 10.78 4.37
C THR A 214 -10.02 11.40 4.67
N ARG A 215 -10.89 10.66 5.37
CA ARG A 215 -12.17 11.19 5.85
C ARG A 215 -12.00 12.36 6.81
N ARG A 216 -11.05 12.30 7.75
CA ARG A 216 -10.83 13.37 8.73
C ARG A 216 -10.23 14.64 8.12
N LEU A 217 -9.30 14.50 7.18
CA LEU A 217 -8.61 15.64 6.57
C LEU A 217 -9.42 16.26 5.44
N TYR A 218 -10.07 15.44 4.62
CA TYR A 218 -10.68 15.90 3.36
C TYR A 218 -12.17 15.58 3.24
N GLN A 219 -12.78 14.95 4.24
CA GLN A 219 -14.18 14.50 4.18
C GLN A 219 -14.45 13.58 2.97
N GLY A 220 -13.39 12.95 2.45
CA GLY A 220 -13.44 12.08 1.29
C GLY A 220 -13.83 10.66 1.67
N GLN A 221 -14.69 10.04 0.86
CA GLN A 221 -14.97 8.61 0.93
C GLN A 221 -14.00 7.86 0.03
N VAL A 222 -13.22 6.97 0.62
CA VAL A 222 -12.24 6.13 -0.08
C VAL A 222 -12.33 4.70 0.44
N TYR A 223 -11.77 3.76 -0.32
CA TYR A 223 -11.96 2.33 -0.12
C TYR A 223 -10.64 1.58 -0.02
N GLY A 224 -10.68 0.39 0.57
CA GLY A 224 -9.57 -0.54 0.68
C GLY A 224 -9.93 -1.91 0.12
N LEU A 225 -8.97 -2.54 -0.55
CA LEU A 225 -9.04 -3.93 -0.99
C LEU A 225 -7.70 -4.61 -0.68
N THR A 226 -7.74 -5.77 -0.03
CA THR A 226 -6.55 -6.60 0.15
C THR A 226 -6.62 -7.87 -0.68
N VAL A 227 -5.45 -8.29 -1.16
CA VAL A 227 -5.24 -9.53 -1.90
C VAL A 227 -4.67 -10.59 -0.96
N PRO A 228 -4.95 -11.89 -1.17
CA PRO A 228 -4.33 -12.93 -0.35
C PRO A 228 -2.81 -12.92 -0.52
N LEU A 229 -2.11 -13.29 0.54
CA LEU A 229 -0.68 -13.56 0.44
C LEU A 229 -0.47 -14.89 -0.27
N VAL A 230 0.53 -14.95 -1.15
CA VAL A 230 0.90 -16.20 -1.81
C VAL A 230 1.46 -17.15 -0.78
N THR A 231 0.80 -18.30 -0.59
CA THR A 231 1.24 -19.39 0.26
C THR A 231 1.61 -20.61 -0.57
N LYS A 232 2.58 -21.39 -0.08
CA LYS A 232 2.86 -22.74 -0.56
C LYS A 232 1.74 -23.68 -0.11
N ALA A 233 1.65 -24.85 -0.74
CA ALA A 233 0.69 -25.90 -0.34
C ALA A 233 0.88 -26.39 1.11
N ASP A 234 2.08 -26.22 1.67
CA ASP A 234 2.41 -26.50 3.08
C ASP A 234 1.98 -25.38 4.05
N GLY A 235 1.33 -24.33 3.55
CA GLY A 235 0.85 -23.18 4.33
C GLY A 235 1.90 -22.09 4.60
N GLN A 236 3.17 -22.29 4.24
CA GLN A 236 4.21 -21.28 4.43
C GLN A 236 4.06 -20.13 3.43
N LYS A 237 4.40 -18.89 3.84
CA LYS A 237 4.43 -17.74 2.92
C LYS A 237 5.47 -17.99 1.83
N PHE A 238 5.06 -17.84 0.57
CA PHE A 238 5.93 -17.96 -0.59
C PHE A 238 6.92 -16.78 -0.60
N GLY A 239 8.22 -17.05 -0.76
CA GLY A 239 9.27 -16.01 -0.79
C GLY A 239 9.84 -15.57 0.57
N LYS A 240 9.53 -16.25 1.70
CA LYS A 240 10.13 -15.98 3.03
C LYS A 240 11.17 -17.02 3.46
N THR A 241 12.15 -17.32 2.61
CA THR A 241 13.37 -18.03 3.06
C THR A 241 14.59 -17.19 2.68
N GLU A 242 15.51 -16.99 3.63
CA GLU A 242 16.79 -16.26 3.42
C GLU A 242 17.60 -16.81 2.22
N THR A 243 17.33 -18.05 1.80
CA THR A 243 17.97 -18.75 0.69
C THR A 243 17.04 -19.05 -0.50
N GLY A 244 15.81 -18.52 -0.54
CA GLY A 244 14.81 -18.91 -1.57
C GLY A 244 13.85 -17.81 -1.98
N THR A 245 14.21 -16.55 -1.79
CA THR A 245 13.46 -15.42 -2.38
C THR A 245 13.64 -15.45 -3.88
N VAL A 246 12.53 -15.55 -4.62
CA VAL A 246 12.52 -15.43 -6.08
C VAL A 246 12.34 -13.95 -6.41
N TRP A 247 13.45 -13.32 -6.76
CA TRP A 247 13.52 -11.93 -7.23
C TRP A 247 12.93 -11.82 -8.64
#